data_AF-A0A534ATG4-F1
#
_entry.id   AF-A0A534ATG4-F1
#
_cell.length_a   1.000
_cell.length_b   1.000
_cell.length_c   1.000
_cell.angle_alpha   90.00
_cell.angle_beta   90.00
_cell.angle_gamma   90.00
#
_symmetry.space_group_name_H-M   'P 1'
#
loop_
_entity.id
_entity.type
_entity.pdbx_description
1 polymer ?
#
loop_
_entity_poly.entity_id
_entity_poly.type
_entity_poly.pdbx_seq_one_letter_code
_entity_poly.pdbx_strand_id
1 'polypeptide(L)' 'MPAPGGERQRVTRFAPSPTGELHLGNARTALFNLLLARGGGGRFLLRIEDT' A
#
# COMPACT_ATOMS: atom_id res chain seq x y z
N MET A 1 7.10 -3.63 -31.05
CA MET A 1 6.66 -2.47 -30.24
C MET A 1 5.38 -2.86 -29.50
N PRO A 2 5.38 -3.02 -28.17
CA PRO A 2 4.15 -3.22 -27.41
C PRO A 2 3.42 -1.88 -27.18
N ALA A 3 2.09 -1.97 -27.16
CA ALA A 3 1.07 -0.92 -27.29
C ALA A 3 0.84 -0.02 -26.04
N PRO A 4 0.13 1.12 -26.18
CA PRO A 4 -0.24 1.99 -25.08
C PRO A 4 -1.43 1.41 -24.32
N GLY A 5 -1.15 0.62 -23.28
CA GLY A 5 -2.13 0.11 -22.34
C GLY A 5 -1.54 0.15 -20.94
N GLY A 6 -1.44 1.34 -20.36
CA GLY A 6 -1.11 1.51 -18.96
C GLY A 6 -2.27 0.99 -18.12
N GLU A 7 -2.37 -0.32 -17.98
CA GLU A 7 -3.27 -0.98 -17.04
C GLU A 7 -3.02 -0.32 -15.69
N ARG A 8 -4.00 0.46 -15.20
CA ARG A 8 -3.89 1.22 -13.96
C ARG A 8 -3.87 0.23 -12.80
N GLN A 9 -2.72 -0.42 -12.59
CA GLN A 9 -2.48 -1.30 -11.47
C GLN A 9 -2.80 -0.50 -10.20
N ARG A 10 -3.71 -1.00 -9.38
CA ARG A 10 -4.10 -0.33 -8.13
C ARG A 10 -2.91 -0.33 -7.18
N VAL A 11 -2.26 0.82 -7.06
CA VAL A 11 -1.16 1.01 -6.11
C VAL A 11 -1.71 1.61 -4.82
N THR A 12 -1.63 0.86 -3.72
CA THR A 12 -1.96 1.34 -2.38
C THR A 12 -0.68 1.58 -1.59
N ARG A 13 -0.68 2.57 -0.69
CA ARG A 13 0.48 2.89 0.15
C ARG A 13 0.08 2.98 1.63
N PHE A 14 0.97 2.49 2.49
CA PHE A 14 0.88 2.69 3.93
C PHE A 14 2.17 3.35 4.40
N ALA A 15 2.05 4.56 4.96
CA ALA A 15 3.16 5.36 5.47
C ALA A 15 2.91 5.74 6.93
N PRO A 16 3.21 4.86 7.90
CA PRO A 16 3.13 5.22 9.31
C PRO A 16 4.33 6.10 9.68
N SER A 17 4.07 7.16 10.45
CA SER A 17 5.13 7.86 11.18
C SER A 17 5.56 7.00 12.38
N PRO A 18 6.88 6.79 12.61
CA PRO A 18 7.41 5.96 13.69
C PRO A 18 7.38 6.67 15.05
N THR A 19 6.51 7.68 15.23
CA THR A 19 6.34 8.43 16.48
C THR A 19 5.73 7.59 17.62
N GLY A 20 5.42 6.31 17.38
CA GLY A 20 5.00 5.34 18.38
C GLY A 20 4.93 3.91 17.83
N GLU A 21 4.63 2.96 18.72
CA GLU A 21 4.48 1.53 18.39
C GLU A 21 3.39 1.28 17.34
N LEU A 22 3.60 0.27 16.49
CA LEU A 22 2.62 -0.17 15.51
C LEU A 22 1.41 -0.78 16.23
N HIS A 23 0.33 -0.01 16.36
CA HIS A 23 -0.89 -0.43 17.03
C HIS A 23 -1.91 -1.05 16.06
N LEU A 24 -2.93 -1.73 16.61
CA LEU A 24 -3.92 -2.49 15.83
C LEU A 24 -4.64 -1.65 14.75
N GLY A 25 -4.84 -0.36 15.00
CA GLY A 25 -5.41 0.58 14.01
C GLY A 25 -4.57 0.70 12.74
N ASN A 26 -3.24 0.79 12.91
CA ASN A 26 -2.28 0.82 11.81
C ASN A 26 -2.22 -0.53 11.08
N ALA A 27 -2.22 -1.64 11.83
CA ALA A 27 -2.23 -2.98 11.25
C ALA A 27 -3.48 -3.23 10.37
N ARG A 28 -4.67 -2.82 10.84
CA ARG A 28 -5.91 -2.92 10.07
C ARG A 28 -5.86 -2.10 8.78
N THR A 29 -5.33 -0.89 8.85
CA THR A 29 -5.20 0.01 7.70
C THR A 29 -4.20 -0.55 6.68
N ALA A 30 -3.07 -1.10 7.12
CA ALA A 30 -2.11 -1.77 6.25
C ALA A 30 -2.72 -3.00 5.58
N LEU A 31 -3.42 -3.85 6.35
CA LEU A 31 -4.06 -5.06 5.85
C LEU A 31 -5.16 -4.75 4.82
N PHE A 32 -5.98 -3.73 5.07
CA PHE A 32 -7.01 -3.29 4.12
C PHE A 32 -6.40 -2.84 2.79
N ASN A 33 -5.37 -2.01 2.85
CA ASN A 33 -4.65 -1.54 1.66
C ASN A 33 -3.98 -2.69 0.88
N LEU A 34 -3.44 -3.68 1.59
CA LEU A 34 -2.85 -4.88 1.01
C LEU A 34 -3.89 -5.71 0.26
N LEU A 35 -5.03 -6.01 0.90
CA LEU A 35 -6.11 -6.80 0.29
C LEU A 35 -6.74 -6.08 -0.89
N LEU A 36 -6.91 -4.76 -0.80
CA LEU A 36 -7.46 -3.93 -1.88
C LEU A 36 -6.55 -3.92 -3.12
N ALA A 37 -5.23 -3.85 -2.93
CA ALA A 37 -4.28 -3.95 -4.04
C ALA A 37 -4.27 -5.37 -4.62
N ARG A 38 -4.21 -6.42 -3.78
CA ARG A 38 -4.24 -7.82 -4.21
C ARG A 38 -5.48 -8.17 -5.03
N GLY A 39 -6.66 -7.72 -4.59
CA GLY A 39 -7.93 -7.96 -5.29
C GLY A 39 -8.02 -7.31 -6.67
N GLY A 40 -7.15 -6.35 -6.98
CA GLY A 40 -7.09 -5.67 -8.28
C GLY A 40 -5.84 -5.96 -9.10
N GLY A 41 -5.06 -7.01 -8.78
CA GLY A 41 -3.78 -7.29 -9.46
C GLY A 41 -2.74 -6.18 -9.27
N GLY A 42 -2.92 -5.37 -8.22
CA GLY A 42 -2.16 -4.18 -7.93
C GLY A 42 -0.96 -4.43 -7.02
N ARG A 43 -0.34 -3.35 -6.56
CA ARG A 43 0.86 -3.38 -5.70
C ARG A 43 0.60 -2.62 -4.41
N PHE A 44 1.06 -3.20 -3.29
CA PHE A 44 1.04 -2.55 -1.98
C PHE A 44 2.44 -2.06 -1.63
N LEU A 45 2.57 -0.77 -1.32
CA LEU A 45 3.83 -0.14 -0.95
C LEU A 45 3.83 0.21 0.54
N LEU A 46 4.77 -0.35 1.29
CA LEU A 46 5.04 0.03 2.68
C LEU A 46 6.21 1.02 2.70
N ARG A 47 6.00 2.20 3.29
CA ARG A 47 7.06 3.20 3.51
C ARG A 47 7.11 3.54 4.99
N ILE A 48 8.25 3.39 5.62
CA ILE A 48 8.44 3.85 7.00
C ILE A 48 9.12 5.22 6.88
N GLU A 49 8.47 6.30 7.32
CA GLU A 49 9.04 7.65 7.27
C GLU A 49 9.74 7.99 8.59
N ASP A 50 11.05 7.75 8.68
CA ASP A 50 11.88 8.02 9.86
C ASP A 50 12.49 9.43 9.80
N THR A 51 11.72 10.45 10.19
CA THR A 51 12.20 11.83 10.44
C THR A 51 11.88 12.23 11.87
#